data_AF-A0A853J8K8-F1
#
_entry.id   AF-A0A853J8K8-F1
#
_cell.length_a   1.000
_cell.length_b   1.000
_cell.length_c   1.000
_cell.angle_alpha   90.00
_cell.angle_beta   90.00
_cell.angle_gamma   90.00
#
_symmetry.space_group_name_H-M   'P 1'
#
loop_
_entity.id
_entity.type
_entity.pdbx_description
1 polymer ?
#
loop_
_entity_poly.entity_id
_entity_poly.type
_entity_poly.pdbx_seq_one_letter_code
_entity_poly.pdbx_strand_id
1 'polypeptide(L)'
;MRGHGRRVRGICGVALATLAVCALAGCGRAPEARLESHALPDGGTTLSLRHARNVAIHTFPGYTVVRMSGPVSDGGEGTVPRHDTIVLAPRDAPLPQLPDALAGAAVVRTPVRTIATNSGADEAFLSQLGIADRLVAVGGLQSYDRDIRARTLAGEIGQVGYNWHAPPNLDVLVRQAPDVFLMRLGSLEHAGALERARRLGIPVLPTFAEDEAHYLGRAEWLRVYGLLAGRQAQADALFEEIETRVAALRQAAAARPPTPALWAYPNGADRWVATVRGAEGELLADAGGRNLLARPGQDGAYPSDMVSTEAVLPAADAAAVWILGDIHAVPPRSLGLLEGLQAWRPGHLYGNTARIDPEANAYDWYQTGVVRPDWVLQDFVKALHPELVDAPFVFLRPLQPGEFR
;
A
#
# COMPACT_ATOMS: atom_id res chain seq x y z
N MET A 1 8.08 -34.84 -80.04
CA MET A 1 9.14 -34.27 -79.19
C MET A 1 9.05 -34.91 -77.81
N ARG A 2 10.21 -35.39 -77.33
CA ARG A 2 10.50 -36.05 -76.04
C ARG A 2 9.72 -35.39 -74.88
N GLY A 3 9.17 -36.05 -73.85
CA GLY A 3 9.37 -37.41 -73.34
C GLY A 3 9.75 -37.34 -71.85
N HIS A 4 8.87 -37.89 -70.98
CA HIS A 4 9.16 -38.51 -69.66
C HIS A 4 9.56 -37.54 -68.52
N GLY A 5 9.04 -37.57 -67.29
CA GLY A 5 8.49 -38.67 -66.49
C GLY A 5 9.55 -39.19 -65.51
N ARG A 6 9.42 -38.92 -64.19
CA ARG A 6 9.68 -39.88 -63.09
C ARG A 6 9.64 -39.23 -61.69
N ARG A 7 8.87 -39.88 -60.80
CA ARG A 7 9.08 -39.92 -59.35
C ARG A 7 10.36 -40.70 -59.04
N VAL A 8 11.10 -40.33 -58.00
CA VAL A 8 11.82 -41.27 -57.11
C VAL A 8 11.88 -40.68 -55.68
N ARG A 9 11.49 -41.51 -54.72
CA ARG A 9 11.74 -41.39 -53.27
C ARG A 9 13.15 -41.88 -52.95
N GLY A 10 13.78 -41.28 -51.94
CA GLY A 10 14.48 -42.07 -50.91
C GLY A 10 15.96 -41.78 -50.66
N ILE A 11 16.24 -41.69 -49.35
CA ILE A 11 17.39 -42.18 -48.58
C ILE A 11 18.24 -41.10 -47.91
N CYS A 12 18.19 -41.17 -46.58
CA CYS A 12 19.00 -40.54 -45.55
C CYS A 12 20.51 -40.74 -45.74
N GLY A 13 21.30 -39.80 -45.22
CA GLY A 13 22.74 -39.99 -45.06
C GLY A 13 23.47 -38.82 -44.39
N VAL A 14 23.20 -38.63 -43.10
CA VAL A 14 24.11 -38.17 -42.03
C VAL A 14 25.20 -37.14 -42.43
N ALA A 15 24.99 -35.88 -42.05
CA ALA A 15 26.07 -34.93 -41.82
C ALA A 15 26.09 -34.55 -40.34
N LEU A 16 27.15 -34.99 -39.64
CA LEU A 16 27.46 -34.59 -38.27
C LEU A 16 27.58 -33.06 -38.20
N ALA A 17 26.61 -32.40 -37.57
CA ALA A 17 26.78 -31.03 -37.09
C ALA A 17 27.19 -31.10 -35.62
N THR A 18 28.45 -30.76 -35.38
CA THR A 18 29.08 -30.62 -34.07
C THR A 18 28.29 -29.62 -33.23
N LEU A 19 27.61 -30.10 -32.18
CA LEU A 19 27.00 -29.25 -31.16
C LEU A 19 28.12 -28.53 -30.39
N ALA A 20 28.27 -27.23 -30.65
CA ALA A 20 28.94 -26.34 -29.71
C ALA A 20 27.99 -26.12 -28.52
N VAL A 21 28.29 -26.77 -27.39
CA VAL A 21 27.62 -26.53 -26.12
C VAL A 21 28.06 -25.16 -25.61
N CYS A 22 27.28 -24.12 -25.92
CA CYS A 22 27.36 -22.85 -25.21
C CYS A 22 26.75 -23.04 -23.82
N ALA A 23 27.61 -23.24 -22.82
CA ALA A 23 27.25 -23.15 -21.42
C ALA A 23 26.89 -21.70 -21.08
N LEU A 24 25.60 -21.35 -21.15
CA LEU A 24 25.07 -20.14 -20.54
C LEU A 24 24.79 -20.44 -19.06
N ALA A 25 25.83 -20.25 -18.25
CA ALA A 25 25.66 -19.92 -16.84
C ALA A 25 25.17 -18.47 -16.74
N GLY A 26 24.06 -18.26 -16.03
CA GLY A 26 23.55 -16.91 -15.78
C GLY A 26 22.12 -16.90 -15.27
N CYS A 27 21.86 -17.55 -14.12
CA CYS A 27 20.67 -17.21 -13.33
C CYS A 27 20.88 -15.78 -12.78
N GLY A 28 20.52 -14.78 -13.58
CA GLY A 28 20.42 -13.40 -13.13
C GLY A 28 19.22 -13.28 -12.20
N ARG A 29 19.49 -13.30 -10.89
CA ARG A 29 18.56 -12.73 -9.90
C ARG A 29 18.43 -11.24 -10.25
N ALA A 30 17.22 -10.80 -10.57
CA ALA A 30 16.95 -9.37 -10.75
C ALA A 30 17.28 -8.61 -9.44
N PRO A 31 17.81 -7.39 -9.51
CA PRO A 31 18.21 -6.65 -8.33
C PRO A 31 16.97 -6.30 -7.50
N GLU A 32 16.96 -6.72 -6.23
CA GLU A 32 16.12 -6.09 -5.20
C GLU A 32 16.23 -4.56 -5.38
N ALA A 33 15.10 -3.84 -5.35
CA ALA A 33 15.09 -2.39 -5.21
C ALA A 33 15.67 -2.02 -3.83
N ARG A 34 16.97 -2.21 -3.68
CA ARG A 34 17.75 -1.87 -2.51
C ARG A 34 18.04 -0.39 -2.67
N LEU A 35 17.51 0.42 -1.75
CA LEU A 35 17.84 1.85 -1.58
C LEU A 35 19.28 2.11 -2.03
N GLU A 36 19.47 2.76 -3.18
CA GLU A 36 20.79 2.89 -3.81
C GLU A 36 21.81 3.38 -2.78
N SER A 37 22.91 2.66 -2.61
CA SER A 37 23.90 2.92 -1.57
C SER A 37 24.71 4.18 -1.89
N HIS A 38 24.13 5.37 -1.70
CA HIS A 38 24.96 6.45 -1.21
C HIS A 38 25.41 6.01 0.18
N ALA A 39 26.70 5.70 0.31
CA ALA A 39 27.27 5.17 1.54
C ALA A 39 26.90 6.12 2.68
N LEU A 40 26.19 5.61 3.67
CA LEU A 40 26.00 6.36 4.89
C LEU A 40 27.37 6.59 5.52
N PRO A 41 27.53 7.69 6.29
CA PRO A 41 28.73 7.89 7.08
C PRO A 41 29.03 6.65 7.92
N ASP A 42 30.32 6.33 8.10
CA ASP A 42 30.73 5.22 8.96
C ASP A 42 30.26 5.46 10.40
N GLY A 43 29.76 4.40 11.04
CA GLY A 43 29.20 4.44 12.40
C GLY A 43 27.67 4.43 12.43
N GLY A 44 27.12 4.54 13.65
CA GLY A 44 25.67 4.49 13.88
C GLY A 44 25.09 3.07 14.02
N THR A 45 23.79 2.99 14.28
CA THR A 45 23.05 1.75 14.47
C THR A 45 21.81 1.75 13.60
N THR A 46 21.71 0.74 12.74
CA THR A 46 20.52 0.53 11.90
C THR A 46 19.38 0.00 12.75
N LEU A 47 18.23 0.67 12.71
CA LEU A 47 17.00 0.11 13.28
C LEU A 47 16.53 -1.03 12.37
N SER A 48 16.41 -2.23 12.92
CA SER A 48 15.95 -3.39 12.16
C SER A 48 14.44 -3.32 11.95
N LEU A 49 14.03 -3.12 10.70
CA LEU A 49 12.64 -3.23 10.27
C LEU A 49 12.40 -4.62 9.67
N ARG A 50 11.39 -5.34 10.18
CA ARG A 50 11.13 -6.74 9.83
C ARG A 50 10.38 -6.87 8.51
N HIS A 51 9.50 -5.92 8.20
CA HIS A 51 8.55 -5.97 7.09
C HIS A 51 8.67 -4.80 6.12
N ALA A 52 8.85 -3.58 6.61
CA ALA A 52 8.99 -2.40 5.78
C ALA A 52 10.27 -2.45 4.93
N ARG A 53 10.15 -2.08 3.66
CA ARG A 53 11.23 -2.06 2.65
C ARG A 53 11.39 -0.69 2.00
N ASN A 54 10.35 0.14 2.05
CA ASN A 54 10.35 1.49 1.49
C ASN A 54 11.01 2.53 2.43
N VAL A 55 11.49 2.10 3.60
CA VAL A 55 12.18 2.95 4.55
C VAL A 55 13.34 2.22 5.24
N ALA A 56 14.43 2.94 5.49
CA ALA A 56 15.56 2.50 6.30
C ALA A 56 15.93 3.60 7.29
N ILE A 57 16.20 3.21 8.54
CA ILE A 57 16.45 4.15 9.64
C ILE A 57 17.82 3.84 10.26
N HIS A 58 18.67 4.85 10.35
CA HIS A 58 20.02 4.74 10.90
C HIS A 58 20.25 5.82 11.96
N THR A 59 20.55 5.40 13.19
CA THR A 59 20.76 6.31 14.32
C THR A 59 22.24 6.59 14.53
N PHE A 60 22.60 7.86 14.65
CA PHE A 60 23.95 8.34 14.97
C PHE A 60 23.95 9.10 16.30
N PRO A 61 25.12 9.38 16.90
CA PRO A 61 25.19 10.31 18.03
C PRO A 61 24.60 11.68 17.65
N GLY A 62 23.46 12.02 18.26
CA GLY A 62 22.82 13.34 18.12
C GLY A 62 21.85 13.50 16.93
N TYR A 63 21.70 12.52 16.04
CA TYR A 63 20.75 12.58 14.93
C TYR A 63 20.36 11.19 14.40
N THR A 64 19.30 11.12 13.61
CA THR A 64 18.86 9.89 12.93
C THR A 64 18.64 10.19 11.46
N VAL A 65 19.10 9.31 10.58
CA VAL A 65 18.88 9.40 9.14
C VAL A 65 17.76 8.45 8.75
N VAL A 66 16.74 8.97 8.07
CA VAL A 66 15.62 8.20 7.51
C VAL A 66 15.73 8.28 6.00
N ARG A 67 15.98 7.13 5.37
CA ARG A 67 16.07 7.00 3.92
C ARG A 67 14.81 6.32 3.42
N MET A 68 14.22 6.85 2.36
CA MET A 68 12.88 6.46 1.92
C MET A 68 12.91 6.22 0.42
N SER A 69 12.14 5.25 -0.03
CA SER A 69 12.01 4.91 -1.44
C SER A 69 10.62 4.45 -1.75
N GLY A 70 10.08 4.86 -2.89
CA GLY A 70 8.81 4.32 -3.36
C GLY A 70 8.52 4.68 -4.81
N PRO A 71 7.51 4.04 -5.40
CA PRO A 71 7.06 4.35 -6.75
C PRO A 71 6.28 5.67 -6.76
N VAL A 72 6.40 6.43 -7.85
CA VAL A 72 5.57 7.60 -8.16
C VAL A 72 5.05 7.47 -9.59
N SER A 73 3.77 7.72 -9.83
CA SER A 73 3.19 7.63 -11.18
C SER A 73 3.90 8.59 -12.15
N ASP A 74 4.21 8.08 -13.34
CA ASP A 74 4.81 8.85 -14.44
C ASP A 74 3.79 9.64 -15.28
N GLY A 75 2.49 9.55 -14.92
CA GLY A 75 1.38 10.13 -15.66
C GLY A 75 0.69 9.16 -16.64
N GLY A 76 1.19 7.92 -16.77
CA GLY A 76 0.56 6.82 -17.49
C GLY A 76 0.28 5.62 -16.59
N GLU A 77 0.37 4.42 -17.16
CA GLU A 77 0.27 3.15 -16.42
C GLU A 77 1.60 2.75 -15.73
N GLY A 78 2.64 3.60 -15.80
CA GLY A 78 3.96 3.33 -15.24
C GLY A 78 4.21 4.03 -13.90
N THR A 79 5.30 3.63 -13.26
CA THR A 79 5.84 4.32 -12.08
C THR A 79 7.34 4.52 -12.21
N VAL A 80 7.86 5.57 -11.59
CA VAL A 80 9.29 5.83 -11.47
C VAL A 80 9.71 5.76 -10.00
N PRO A 81 10.86 5.15 -9.69
CA PRO A 81 11.36 5.12 -8.32
C PRO A 81 11.75 6.54 -7.88
N ARG A 82 11.38 6.88 -6.65
CA ARG A 82 11.83 8.09 -5.97
C ARG A 82 12.51 7.73 -4.68
N HIS A 83 13.60 8.43 -4.40
CA HIS A 83 14.39 8.28 -3.20
C HIS A 83 14.46 9.62 -2.48
N ASP A 84 14.44 9.57 -1.15
CA ASP A 84 14.62 10.75 -0.32
C ASP A 84 15.40 10.41 0.95
N THR A 85 16.03 11.42 1.55
CA THR A 85 16.80 11.29 2.78
C THR A 85 16.49 12.46 3.70
N ILE A 86 16.04 12.13 4.91
CA ILE A 86 15.70 13.08 5.97
C ILE A 86 16.63 12.88 7.16
N VAL A 87 17.04 13.97 7.78
CA VAL A 87 17.75 13.96 9.06
C VAL A 87 16.80 14.39 10.16
N LEU A 88 16.55 13.51 11.12
CA LEU A 88 15.86 13.82 12.36
C LEU A 88 16.88 14.25 13.41
N ALA A 89 16.70 15.43 13.98
CA ALA A 89 17.58 15.96 15.03
C ALA A 89 16.76 16.42 16.25
N PRO A 90 17.28 16.27 17.48
CA PRO A 90 16.58 16.75 18.66
C PRO A 90 16.28 18.25 18.56
N ARG A 91 15.06 18.64 18.94
CA ARG A 91 14.61 20.03 18.89
C ARG A 91 15.40 20.95 19.81
N ASP A 92 15.67 20.48 21.03
CA ASP A 92 16.27 21.29 22.10
C ASP A 92 17.81 21.16 22.16
N ALA A 93 18.44 20.60 21.12
CA ALA A 93 19.89 20.46 21.01
C ALA A 93 20.44 21.22 19.77
N PRO A 94 21.70 21.68 19.82
CA PRO A 94 22.39 22.17 18.62
C PRO A 94 22.35 21.10 17.52
N LEU A 95 22.18 21.53 16.27
CA LEU A 95 22.30 20.59 15.15
C LEU A 95 23.75 20.11 15.11
N PRO A 96 24.02 18.79 15.12
CA PRO A 96 25.37 18.29 14.94
C PRO A 96 25.89 18.68 13.55
N GLN A 97 27.21 18.76 13.41
CA GLN A 97 27.81 18.93 12.09
C GLN A 97 27.49 17.69 11.24
N LEU A 98 26.65 17.88 10.22
CA LEU A 98 26.27 16.81 9.31
C LEU A 98 27.42 16.55 8.32
N PRO A 99 27.75 15.29 8.02
CA PRO A 99 28.69 14.95 6.96
C PRO A 99 28.24 15.48 5.60
N ASP A 100 29.18 15.71 4.68
CA ASP A 100 28.91 16.22 3.33
C ASP A 100 27.88 15.37 2.56
N ALA A 101 27.87 14.05 2.81
CA ALA A 101 26.89 13.12 2.25
C ALA A 101 25.42 13.45 2.61
N LEU A 102 25.18 14.26 3.65
CA LEU A 102 23.87 14.69 4.13
C LEU A 102 23.62 16.20 3.91
N ALA A 103 24.51 16.92 3.21
CA ALA A 103 24.42 18.38 3.08
C ALA A 103 23.13 18.87 2.38
N GLY A 104 22.51 18.03 1.55
CA GLY A 104 21.24 18.31 0.87
C GLY A 104 19.99 17.71 1.53
N ALA A 105 20.15 16.96 2.62
CA ALA A 105 19.03 16.30 3.29
C ALA A 105 18.17 17.33 4.05
N ALA A 106 16.86 17.20 3.97
CA ALA A 106 15.97 18.01 4.79
C ALA A 106 16.13 17.64 6.27
N VAL A 107 16.16 18.63 7.15
CA VAL A 107 16.29 18.43 8.59
C VAL A 107 14.94 18.65 9.26
N VAL A 108 14.49 17.67 10.04
CA VAL A 108 13.26 17.74 10.84
C VAL A 108 13.63 17.69 12.32
N ARG A 109 13.08 18.63 13.10
CA ARG A 109 13.31 18.68 14.55
C ARG A 109 12.31 17.81 15.31
N THR A 110 12.80 16.82 16.05
CA THR A 110 11.97 15.89 16.82
C THR A 110 12.05 16.16 18.33
N PRO A 111 10.97 15.95 19.10
CA PRO A 111 9.62 15.62 18.62
C PRO A 111 8.99 16.79 17.84
N VAL A 112 8.29 16.47 16.76
CA VAL A 112 7.48 17.45 16.00
C VAL A 112 6.27 17.86 16.84
N ARG A 113 5.95 19.16 16.86
CA ARG A 113 4.83 19.76 17.58
C ARG A 113 3.68 20.12 16.65
N THR A 114 3.99 20.45 15.39
CA THR A 114 3.01 20.73 14.35
C THR A 114 3.26 19.86 13.12
N ILE A 115 2.20 19.21 12.63
CA ILE A 115 2.26 18.27 11.51
C ILE A 115 1.24 18.70 10.46
N ALA A 116 1.66 18.69 9.20
CA ALA A 116 0.73 18.74 8.07
C ALA A 116 0.74 17.38 7.35
N THR A 117 -0.37 17.01 6.72
CA THR A 117 -0.45 15.85 5.81
C THR A 117 -1.41 16.09 4.65
N ASN A 118 -1.22 15.37 3.54
CA ASN A 118 -2.17 15.29 2.43
C ASN A 118 -2.76 13.87 2.23
N SER A 119 -2.62 12.97 3.21
CA SER A 119 -3.12 11.59 3.17
C SER A 119 -3.89 11.22 4.44
N GLY A 120 -5.07 10.60 4.27
CA GLY A 120 -5.85 10.05 5.39
C GLY A 120 -5.16 8.88 6.09
N ALA A 121 -4.25 8.16 5.42
CA ALA A 121 -3.46 7.12 6.07
C ALA A 121 -2.49 7.72 7.11
N ASP A 122 -1.86 8.86 6.81
CA ASP A 122 -1.04 9.59 7.78
C ASP A 122 -1.87 10.07 8.97
N GLU A 123 -3.08 10.61 8.71
CA GLU A 123 -4.03 10.99 9.76
C GLU A 123 -4.32 9.81 10.70
N ALA A 124 -4.52 8.61 10.14
CA ALA A 124 -4.74 7.40 10.92
C ALA A 124 -3.50 6.98 11.73
N PHE A 125 -2.28 7.02 11.17
CA PHE A 125 -1.06 6.72 11.94
C PHE A 125 -0.91 7.65 13.15
N LEU A 126 -1.14 8.95 12.96
CA LEU A 126 -1.07 9.95 14.02
C LEU A 126 -2.17 9.75 15.07
N SER A 127 -3.38 9.37 14.64
CA SER A 127 -4.50 9.08 15.54
C SER A 127 -4.25 7.83 16.38
N GLN A 128 -3.75 6.74 15.78
CA GLN A 128 -3.38 5.51 16.50
C GLN A 128 -2.24 5.73 17.51
N LEU A 129 -1.36 6.70 17.25
CA LEU A 129 -0.31 7.12 18.20
C LEU A 129 -0.79 8.17 19.21
N GLY A 130 -2.06 8.61 19.16
CA GLY A 130 -2.62 9.59 20.10
C GLY A 130 -1.97 10.97 19.99
N ILE A 131 -1.60 11.38 18.77
CA ILE A 131 -0.92 12.65 18.47
C ILE A 131 -1.61 13.45 17.35
N ALA A 132 -2.86 13.14 17.02
CA ALA A 132 -3.66 13.86 16.03
C ALA A 132 -3.97 15.32 16.44
N ASP A 133 -3.83 15.66 17.72
CA ASP A 133 -3.88 17.04 18.22
C ASP A 133 -2.80 17.94 17.58
N ARG A 134 -1.67 17.35 17.13
CA ARG A 134 -0.57 18.06 16.47
C ARG A 134 -0.83 18.41 15.01
N LEU A 135 -1.95 17.96 14.42
CA LEU A 135 -2.30 18.30 13.05
C LEU A 135 -2.68 19.78 12.94
N VAL A 136 -1.99 20.50 12.05
CA VAL A 136 -2.26 21.91 11.71
C VAL A 136 -2.74 22.09 10.27
N ALA A 137 -2.53 21.09 9.42
CA ALA A 137 -3.14 21.03 8.09
C ALA A 137 -3.35 19.58 7.61
N VAL A 138 -4.45 19.35 6.89
CA VAL A 138 -4.81 18.04 6.32
C VAL A 138 -5.21 18.18 4.84
N GLY A 139 -5.41 17.06 4.15
CA GLY A 139 -5.82 17.10 2.74
C GLY A 139 -7.17 17.79 2.51
N GLY A 140 -8.12 17.65 3.45
CA GLY A 140 -9.44 18.27 3.34
C GLY A 140 -10.44 17.68 4.32
N LEU A 141 -11.71 17.63 3.91
CA LEU A 141 -12.82 17.18 4.76
C LEU A 141 -13.13 15.68 4.71
N GLN A 142 -12.41 14.92 3.87
CA GLN A 142 -12.64 13.47 3.67
C GLN A 142 -11.89 12.60 4.70
N SER A 143 -11.65 13.16 5.89
CA SER A 143 -11.11 12.42 7.04
C SER A 143 -12.21 11.53 7.63
N TYR A 144 -11.89 10.26 7.91
CA TYR A 144 -12.81 9.38 8.62
C TYR A 144 -12.85 9.72 10.11
N ASP A 145 -11.75 10.24 10.66
CA ASP A 145 -11.70 10.74 12.03
C ASP A 145 -12.59 11.99 12.16
N ARG A 146 -13.62 11.87 13.02
CA ARG A 146 -14.63 12.91 13.20
C ARG A 146 -14.07 14.15 13.87
N ASP A 147 -13.07 14.01 14.75
CA ASP A 147 -12.45 15.14 15.44
C ASP A 147 -11.58 15.95 14.48
N ILE A 148 -10.71 15.27 13.72
CA ILE A 148 -9.91 15.92 12.67
C ILE A 148 -10.81 16.67 11.69
N ARG A 149 -11.89 16.01 11.23
CA ARG A 149 -12.86 16.64 10.33
C ARG A 149 -13.57 17.83 10.95
N ALA A 150 -14.03 17.72 12.21
CA ALA A 150 -14.71 18.81 12.90
C ALA A 150 -13.80 20.04 13.09
N ARG A 151 -12.55 19.83 13.50
CA ARG A 151 -11.54 20.90 13.64
C ARG A 151 -11.18 21.53 12.29
N THR A 152 -11.17 20.75 11.22
CA THR A 152 -10.98 21.24 9.84
C THR A 152 -12.18 22.08 9.38
N LEU A 153 -13.41 21.67 9.66
CA LEU A 153 -14.64 22.44 9.39
C LEU A 153 -14.68 23.75 10.18
N ALA A 154 -14.19 23.76 11.41
CA ALA A 154 -14.08 24.94 12.26
C ALA A 154 -12.96 25.91 11.83
N GLY A 155 -12.08 25.50 10.90
CA GLY A 155 -10.95 26.29 10.42
C GLY A 155 -9.73 26.28 11.35
N GLU A 156 -9.71 25.41 12.36
CA GLU A 156 -8.56 25.22 13.26
C GLU A 156 -7.41 24.48 12.57
N ILE A 157 -7.76 23.57 11.64
CA ILE A 157 -6.82 22.83 10.79
C ILE A 157 -6.95 23.36 9.36
N GLY A 158 -5.82 23.72 8.74
CA GLY A 158 -5.77 24.16 7.35
C GLY A 158 -6.03 23.02 6.34
N GLN A 159 -6.43 23.38 5.12
CA GLN A 159 -6.68 22.40 4.05
C GLN A 159 -5.66 22.57 2.93
N VAL A 160 -4.84 21.55 2.68
CA VAL A 160 -3.79 21.58 1.65
C VAL A 160 -4.18 20.86 0.37
N GLY A 161 -5.28 20.11 0.33
CA GLY A 161 -5.67 19.27 -0.80
C GLY A 161 -5.11 17.85 -0.69
N TYR A 162 -5.89 16.86 -1.14
CA TYR A 162 -5.48 15.46 -1.13
C TYR A 162 -4.62 15.09 -2.35
N ASN A 163 -3.72 14.12 -2.16
CA ASN A 163 -2.64 13.71 -3.06
C ASN A 163 -3.06 13.05 -4.40
N TRP A 164 -4.35 12.79 -4.63
CA TRP A 164 -4.87 12.07 -5.82
C TRP A 164 -5.51 13.00 -6.86
N HIS A 165 -5.61 14.30 -6.58
CA HIS A 165 -6.28 15.26 -7.47
C HIS A 165 -5.45 16.47 -7.87
N ALA A 166 -4.66 17.02 -6.95
CA ALA A 166 -3.87 18.21 -7.23
C ALA A 166 -2.67 18.30 -6.28
N PRO A 167 -1.58 18.97 -6.70
CA PRO A 167 -0.50 19.34 -5.80
C PRO A 167 -1.00 20.11 -4.56
N PRO A 168 -0.32 19.98 -3.41
CA PRO A 168 -0.74 20.62 -2.18
C PRO A 168 -0.68 22.16 -2.27
N ASN A 169 -1.61 22.83 -1.59
CA ASN A 169 -1.65 24.27 -1.45
C ASN A 169 -0.52 24.77 -0.54
N LEU A 170 0.53 25.31 -1.16
CA LEU A 170 1.73 25.77 -0.45
C LEU A 170 1.47 27.02 0.41
N ASP A 171 0.51 27.88 0.06
CA ASP A 171 0.22 29.08 0.86
C ASP A 171 -0.33 28.72 2.24
N VAL A 172 -1.13 27.65 2.31
CA VAL A 172 -1.63 27.10 3.57
C VAL A 172 -0.47 26.54 4.39
N LEU A 173 0.46 25.80 3.78
CA LEU A 173 1.63 25.26 4.47
C LEU A 173 2.56 26.37 4.99
N VAL A 174 2.80 27.42 4.20
CA VAL A 174 3.61 28.57 4.61
C VAL A 174 2.95 29.29 5.79
N ARG A 175 1.62 29.46 5.76
CA ARG A 175 0.87 30.10 6.86
C ARG A 175 0.88 29.26 8.14
N GLN A 176 0.70 27.95 8.01
CA GLN A 176 0.64 27.03 9.16
C GLN A 176 2.01 26.70 9.73
N ALA A 177 3.08 26.86 8.93
CA ALA A 177 4.48 26.62 9.31
C ALA A 177 4.68 25.30 10.10
N PRO A 178 4.31 24.14 9.51
CA PRO A 178 4.44 22.86 10.21
C PRO A 178 5.92 22.50 10.43
N ASP A 179 6.22 21.82 11.54
CA ASP A 179 7.54 21.24 11.79
C ASP A 179 7.89 20.16 10.76
N VAL A 180 6.87 19.46 10.24
CA VAL A 180 6.98 18.50 9.15
C VAL A 180 5.69 18.45 8.34
N PHE A 181 5.83 18.39 7.03
CA PHE A 181 4.75 18.04 6.11
C PHE A 181 4.97 16.60 5.62
N LEU A 182 4.06 15.70 6.01
CA LEU A 182 3.98 14.32 5.54
C LEU A 182 3.28 14.32 4.20
N MET A 183 4.01 13.94 3.14
CA MET A 183 3.52 14.11 1.78
C MET A 183 3.47 12.79 1.03
N ARG A 184 2.26 12.29 0.78
CA ARG A 184 2.05 11.21 -0.18
C ARG A 184 2.30 11.75 -1.60
N LEU A 185 3.16 11.07 -2.35
CA LEU A 185 3.54 11.45 -3.72
C LEU A 185 2.74 10.65 -4.75
N GLY A 186 1.64 11.22 -5.24
CA GLY A 186 0.79 10.55 -6.23
C GLY A 186 1.30 10.62 -7.68
N SER A 187 2.12 11.61 -8.03
CA SER A 187 2.57 11.85 -9.40
C SER A 187 3.86 12.68 -9.46
N LEU A 188 4.45 12.79 -10.66
CA LEU A 188 5.60 13.67 -10.91
C LEU A 188 5.32 15.14 -10.56
N GLU A 189 4.08 15.62 -10.72
CA GLU A 189 3.71 16.98 -10.32
C GLU A 189 3.78 17.18 -8.80
N HIS A 190 3.39 16.16 -8.03
CA HIS A 190 3.55 16.14 -6.58
C HIS A 190 5.03 16.16 -6.19
N ALA A 191 5.89 15.42 -6.88
CA ALA A 191 7.33 15.48 -6.66
C ALA A 191 7.90 16.89 -6.90
N GLY A 192 7.43 17.59 -7.95
CA GLY A 192 7.78 19.00 -8.18
C GLY A 192 7.28 19.95 -7.08
N ALA A 193 6.12 19.66 -6.47
CA ALA A 193 5.58 20.43 -5.36
C ALA A 193 6.34 20.22 -4.04
N LEU A 194 6.83 19.02 -3.79
CA LEU A 194 7.74 18.72 -2.68
C LEU A 194 8.99 19.63 -2.74
N GLU A 195 9.63 19.69 -3.90
CA GLU A 195 10.82 20.54 -4.11
C GLU A 195 10.53 22.03 -3.91
N ARG A 196 9.35 22.50 -4.35
CA ARG A 196 8.90 23.88 -4.11
C ARG A 196 8.69 24.15 -2.61
N ALA A 197 8.01 23.25 -1.91
CA ALA A 197 7.77 23.38 -0.48
C ALA A 197 9.08 23.46 0.33
N ARG A 198 10.08 22.62 0.00
CA ARG A 198 11.40 22.66 0.62
C ARG A 198 12.14 23.98 0.38
N ARG A 199 12.07 24.53 -0.84
CA ARG A 199 12.64 25.87 -1.15
C ARG A 199 11.97 27.01 -0.37
N LEU A 200 10.72 26.82 0.05
CA LEU A 200 10.01 27.75 0.94
C LEU A 200 10.34 27.52 2.43
N GLY A 201 11.27 26.61 2.75
CA GLY A 201 11.69 26.31 4.11
C GLY A 201 10.77 25.35 4.86
N ILE A 202 9.81 24.70 4.19
CA ILE A 202 8.93 23.70 4.79
C ILE A 202 9.64 22.34 4.79
N PRO A 203 9.89 21.71 5.95
CA PRO A 203 10.45 20.36 5.99
C PRO A 203 9.42 19.35 5.48
N VAL A 204 9.67 18.75 4.32
CA VAL A 204 8.78 17.73 3.73
C VAL A 204 9.41 16.36 3.89
N LEU A 205 8.62 15.41 4.40
CA LEU A 205 8.95 13.99 4.46
C LEU A 205 7.96 13.25 3.54
N PRO A 206 8.41 12.69 2.39
CA PRO A 206 7.51 11.96 1.52
C PRO A 206 7.11 10.63 2.16
N THR A 207 5.85 10.22 2.10
CA THR A 207 5.39 8.95 2.69
C THR A 207 5.12 7.90 1.60
N PHE A 208 5.57 6.68 1.85
CA PHE A 208 5.45 5.52 0.95
C PHE A 208 4.92 4.27 1.68
N ALA A 209 4.21 4.49 2.80
CA ALA A 209 3.73 3.43 3.67
C ALA A 209 2.75 2.51 2.94
N GLU A 210 1.77 3.06 2.21
CA GLU A 210 0.78 2.25 1.47
C GLU A 210 1.41 1.50 0.28
N ASP A 211 2.54 2.00 -0.22
CA ASP A 211 3.27 1.43 -1.36
C ASP A 211 4.20 0.28 -0.95
N GLU A 212 4.21 -0.09 0.35
CA GLU A 212 4.89 -1.29 0.83
C GLU A 212 4.26 -2.55 0.20
N ALA A 213 5.12 -3.45 -0.27
CA ALA A 213 4.68 -4.68 -0.94
C ALA A 213 3.95 -5.67 -0.02
N HIS A 214 4.22 -5.60 1.29
CA HIS A 214 3.62 -6.45 2.32
C HIS A 214 2.76 -5.60 3.27
N TYR A 215 1.59 -6.10 3.66
CA TYR A 215 0.64 -5.35 4.50
C TYR A 215 1.19 -5.03 5.90
N LEU A 216 1.97 -5.92 6.52
CA LEU A 216 2.72 -5.61 7.76
C LEU A 216 3.82 -4.55 7.53
N GLY A 217 4.35 -4.44 6.31
CA GLY A 217 5.30 -3.39 5.95
C GLY A 217 4.64 -2.02 6.09
N ARG A 218 3.40 -1.89 5.63
CA ARG A 218 2.58 -0.67 5.81
C ARG A 218 2.48 -0.29 7.28
N ALA A 219 2.07 -1.23 8.14
CA ALA A 219 1.90 -0.98 9.57
C ALA A 219 3.22 -0.65 10.30
N GLU A 220 4.36 -1.22 9.88
CA GLU A 220 5.66 -0.99 10.52
C GLU A 220 6.14 0.46 10.38
N TRP A 221 5.57 1.22 9.45
CA TRP A 221 5.79 2.66 9.38
C TRP A 221 5.37 3.40 10.65
N LEU A 222 4.53 2.82 11.53
CA LEU A 222 4.32 3.31 12.90
C LEU A 222 5.61 3.74 13.59
N ARG A 223 6.71 3.01 13.37
CA ARG A 223 8.05 3.34 13.92
C ARG A 223 8.60 4.66 13.40
N VAL A 224 8.36 5.01 12.12
CA VAL A 224 8.71 6.31 11.53
C VAL A 224 7.92 7.43 12.21
N TYR A 225 6.59 7.30 12.31
CA TYR A 225 5.75 8.30 12.98
C TYR A 225 6.10 8.42 14.48
N GLY A 226 6.43 7.29 15.13
CA GLY A 226 6.93 7.24 16.50
C GLY A 226 8.22 8.02 16.70
N LEU A 227 9.17 7.91 15.77
CA LEU A 227 10.41 8.70 15.78
C LEU A 227 10.15 10.20 15.61
N LEU A 228 9.29 10.58 14.66
CA LEU A 228 8.91 11.97 14.44
C LEU A 228 8.29 12.59 15.70
N ALA A 229 7.42 11.84 16.36
CA ALA A 229 6.61 12.34 17.46
C ALA A 229 7.26 12.23 18.85
N GLY A 230 8.40 11.55 18.98
CA GLY A 230 8.99 11.18 20.28
C GLY A 230 8.12 10.18 21.04
N ARG A 231 7.60 9.18 20.32
CA ARG A 231 6.68 8.12 20.78
C ARG A 231 7.17 6.73 20.37
N GLN A 232 8.48 6.53 20.26
CA GLN A 232 9.08 5.28 19.78
C GLN A 232 8.57 4.05 20.55
N ALA A 233 8.61 4.09 21.89
CA ALA A 233 8.16 2.96 22.71
C ALA A 233 6.67 2.60 22.50
N GLN A 234 5.81 3.62 22.29
CA GLN A 234 4.39 3.40 22.00
C GLN A 234 4.19 2.83 20.60
N ALA A 235 4.92 3.35 19.61
CA ALA A 235 4.88 2.86 18.24
C ALA A 235 5.37 1.40 18.14
N ASP A 236 6.46 1.07 18.84
CA ASP A 236 6.98 -0.29 18.93
C ASP A 236 5.96 -1.22 19.58
N ALA A 237 5.40 -0.84 20.74
CA ALA A 237 4.40 -1.66 21.42
C ALA A 237 3.15 -1.93 20.55
N LEU A 238 2.65 -0.91 19.85
CA LEU A 238 1.52 -1.07 18.94
C LEU A 238 1.86 -1.97 17.75
N PHE A 239 3.06 -1.83 17.18
CA PHE A 239 3.48 -2.68 16.07
C PHE A 239 3.66 -4.15 16.50
N GLU A 240 4.26 -4.41 17.66
CA GLU A 240 4.39 -5.76 18.22
C GLU A 240 3.01 -6.39 18.51
N GLU A 241 2.03 -5.61 18.97
CA GLU A 241 0.63 -6.05 19.11
C GLU A 241 0.06 -6.50 17.76
N ILE A 242 0.20 -5.66 16.73
CA ILE A 242 -0.30 -5.94 15.37
C ILE A 242 0.34 -7.22 14.83
N GLU A 243 1.66 -7.34 14.90
CA GLU A 243 2.38 -8.50 14.37
C GLU A 243 1.99 -9.79 15.12
N THR A 244 1.86 -9.72 16.45
CA THR A 244 1.44 -10.87 17.27
C THR A 244 0.03 -11.33 16.90
N ARG A 245 -0.91 -10.40 16.72
CA ARG A 245 -2.28 -10.71 16.30
C ARG A 245 -2.33 -11.32 14.91
N VAL A 246 -1.58 -10.76 13.96
CA VAL A 246 -1.45 -11.30 12.60
C VAL A 246 -0.89 -12.72 12.62
N ALA A 247 0.18 -12.96 13.38
CA ALA A 247 0.79 -14.29 13.47
C ALA A 247 -0.20 -15.34 14.01
N ALA A 248 -0.98 -15.01 15.04
CA ALA A 248 -1.99 -15.90 15.60
C ALA A 248 -3.12 -16.22 14.60
N LEU A 249 -3.65 -15.20 13.91
CA LEU A 249 -4.70 -15.36 12.90
C LEU A 249 -4.21 -16.21 11.72
N ARG A 250 -3.02 -15.90 11.20
CA ARG A 250 -2.39 -16.65 10.11
C ARG A 250 -2.17 -18.11 10.49
N GLN A 251 -1.68 -18.38 11.70
CA GLN A 251 -1.48 -19.76 12.18
C GLN A 251 -2.80 -20.53 12.27
N ALA A 252 -3.85 -19.90 12.80
CA ALA A 252 -5.17 -20.52 12.89
C ALA A 252 -5.78 -20.82 11.51
N ALA A 253 -5.68 -19.87 10.57
CA ALA A 253 -6.18 -20.04 9.21
C ALA A 253 -5.39 -21.10 8.43
N ALA A 254 -4.07 -21.17 8.59
CA ALA A 254 -3.22 -22.17 7.94
C ALA A 254 -3.51 -23.62 8.39
N ALA A 255 -4.18 -23.81 9.53
CA ALA A 255 -4.64 -25.11 9.99
C ALA A 255 -5.94 -25.59 9.28
N ARG A 256 -6.49 -24.78 8.38
CA ARG A 256 -7.69 -25.10 7.59
C ARG A 256 -7.33 -25.28 6.11
N PRO A 257 -8.12 -26.07 5.35
CA PRO A 257 -7.99 -26.10 3.90
C PRO A 257 -8.21 -24.71 3.29
N PRO A 258 -7.41 -24.27 2.31
CA PRO A 258 -7.61 -22.95 1.69
C PRO A 258 -8.99 -22.81 1.04
N THR A 259 -9.70 -21.73 1.36
CA THR A 259 -11.04 -21.43 0.84
C THR A 259 -10.92 -20.74 -0.52
N PRO A 260 -11.51 -21.27 -1.61
CA PRO A 260 -11.51 -20.60 -2.92
C PRO A 260 -12.21 -19.24 -2.81
N ALA A 261 -11.49 -18.16 -3.12
CA ALA A 261 -11.97 -16.81 -2.90
C ALA A 261 -11.75 -15.92 -4.13
N LEU A 262 -12.65 -14.96 -4.29
CA LEU A 262 -12.55 -13.90 -5.29
C LEU A 262 -12.52 -12.55 -4.57
N TRP A 263 -11.55 -11.71 -4.92
CA TRP A 263 -11.53 -10.31 -4.50
C TRP A 263 -11.49 -9.44 -5.76
N ALA A 264 -12.66 -8.92 -6.12
CA ALA A 264 -12.83 -8.13 -7.33
C ALA A 264 -14.07 -7.25 -7.20
N TYR A 265 -14.05 -6.06 -7.77
CA TYR A 265 -15.19 -5.14 -7.78
C TYR A 265 -15.51 -4.65 -9.19
N PRO A 266 -16.78 -4.40 -9.50
CA PRO A 266 -17.21 -3.88 -10.79
C PRO A 266 -16.75 -2.44 -10.99
N ASN A 267 -16.17 -2.13 -12.15
CA ASN A 267 -15.69 -0.80 -12.54
C ASN A 267 -16.41 -0.28 -13.81
N GLY A 268 -17.64 -0.74 -14.02
CA GLY A 268 -18.47 -0.35 -15.15
C GLY A 268 -18.04 -0.97 -16.49
N ALA A 269 -18.82 -0.71 -17.54
CA ALA A 269 -18.55 -1.18 -18.91
C ALA A 269 -18.21 -2.69 -19.02
N ASP A 270 -18.86 -3.52 -18.20
CA ASP A 270 -18.65 -4.97 -18.12
C ASP A 270 -17.24 -5.40 -17.70
N ARG A 271 -16.53 -4.52 -17.00
CA ARG A 271 -15.20 -4.77 -16.45
C ARG A 271 -15.21 -4.78 -14.92
N TRP A 272 -14.23 -5.50 -14.40
CA TRP A 272 -13.95 -5.63 -12.98
C TRP A 272 -12.49 -5.27 -12.74
N VAL A 273 -12.22 -4.66 -11.61
CA VAL A 273 -10.88 -4.59 -11.05
C VAL A 273 -10.74 -5.78 -10.12
N ALA A 274 -9.81 -6.68 -10.43
CA ALA A 274 -9.54 -7.88 -9.64
C ALA A 274 -8.21 -7.73 -8.90
N THR A 275 -8.20 -8.02 -7.60
CA THR A 275 -6.96 -8.19 -6.83
C THR A 275 -6.27 -9.46 -7.30
N VAL A 276 -5.04 -9.35 -7.77
CA VAL A 276 -4.29 -10.47 -8.36
C VAL A 276 -2.97 -10.75 -7.66
N ARG A 277 -2.40 -9.78 -6.91
CA ARG A 277 -1.09 -9.89 -6.26
C ARG A 277 -0.89 -8.79 -5.19
N GLY A 278 0.34 -8.64 -4.69
CA GLY A 278 0.73 -7.58 -3.76
C GLY A 278 0.22 -7.81 -2.33
N ALA A 279 0.30 -6.75 -1.52
CA ALA A 279 -0.08 -6.79 -0.10
C ALA A 279 -1.51 -7.29 0.11
N GLU A 280 -2.43 -6.92 -0.78
CA GLU A 280 -3.83 -7.37 -0.78
C GLU A 280 -3.93 -8.89 -1.06
N GLY A 281 -3.18 -9.39 -2.04
CA GLY A 281 -3.12 -10.82 -2.34
C GLY A 281 -2.51 -11.64 -1.21
N GLU A 282 -1.46 -11.14 -0.57
CA GLU A 282 -0.83 -11.76 0.60
C GLU A 282 -1.76 -11.78 1.81
N LEU A 283 -2.50 -10.69 2.05
CA LEU A 283 -3.50 -10.62 3.12
C LEU A 283 -4.61 -11.67 2.92
N LEU A 284 -5.11 -11.83 1.70
CA LEU A 284 -6.08 -12.88 1.38
C LEU A 284 -5.49 -14.29 1.57
N ALA A 285 -4.24 -14.50 1.20
CA ALA A 285 -3.56 -15.78 1.36
C ALA A 285 -3.34 -16.14 2.85
N ASP A 286 -2.87 -15.19 3.66
CA ASP A 286 -2.65 -15.37 5.09
C ASP A 286 -3.95 -15.56 5.88
N ALA A 287 -5.08 -15.07 5.34
CA ALA A 287 -6.41 -15.37 5.87
C ALA A 287 -6.91 -16.80 5.57
N GLY A 288 -6.12 -17.62 4.87
CA GLY A 288 -6.51 -18.95 4.43
C GLY A 288 -7.34 -18.95 3.15
N GLY A 289 -7.24 -17.90 2.33
CA GLY A 289 -7.91 -17.78 1.05
C GLY A 289 -7.04 -18.24 -0.12
N ARG A 290 -7.64 -18.93 -1.09
CA ARG A 290 -7.02 -19.22 -2.39
C ARG A 290 -7.62 -18.27 -3.43
N ASN A 291 -6.88 -17.20 -3.74
CA ASN A 291 -7.31 -16.23 -4.74
C ASN A 291 -7.39 -16.87 -6.13
N LEU A 292 -8.61 -16.95 -6.68
CA LEU A 292 -8.88 -17.60 -7.97
C LEU A 292 -8.40 -16.81 -9.18
N LEU A 293 -8.07 -15.52 -9.01
CA LEU A 293 -7.51 -14.65 -10.04
C LEU A 293 -6.03 -14.30 -9.77
N ALA A 294 -5.37 -15.02 -8.85
CA ALA A 294 -3.97 -14.77 -8.53
C ALA A 294 -3.07 -14.83 -9.78
N ARG A 295 -2.12 -13.90 -9.86
CA ARG A 295 -1.07 -13.89 -10.87
C ARG A 295 0.30 -13.84 -10.19
N PRO A 296 1.37 -14.31 -10.86
CA PRO A 296 2.71 -14.22 -10.29
C PRO A 296 3.08 -12.78 -9.89
N GLY A 297 3.78 -12.63 -8.77
CA GLY A 297 4.35 -11.33 -8.38
C GLY A 297 5.32 -10.82 -9.45
N GLN A 298 5.29 -9.52 -9.70
CA GLN A 298 6.25 -8.81 -10.54
C GLN A 298 6.57 -7.50 -9.85
N ASP A 299 7.86 -7.18 -9.74
CA ASP A 299 8.32 -5.94 -9.10
C ASP A 299 7.72 -4.72 -9.79
N GLY A 300 7.15 -3.81 -9.01
CA GLY A 300 6.50 -2.59 -9.50
C GLY A 300 5.17 -2.79 -10.24
N ALA A 301 4.65 -4.02 -10.36
CA ALA A 301 3.34 -4.26 -10.93
C ALA A 301 2.22 -3.88 -9.94
N TYR A 302 1.12 -3.34 -10.46
CA TYR A 302 -0.06 -3.05 -9.66
C TYR A 302 -0.63 -4.30 -8.99
N PRO A 303 -1.23 -4.17 -7.79
CA PRO A 303 -1.84 -5.29 -7.07
C PRO A 303 -3.11 -5.81 -7.78
N SER A 304 -3.67 -5.03 -8.70
CA SER A 304 -4.93 -5.31 -9.38
C SER A 304 -4.84 -5.27 -10.90
N ASP A 305 -5.68 -6.05 -11.57
CA ASP A 305 -5.84 -6.05 -13.03
C ASP A 305 -7.30 -5.78 -13.44
N MET A 306 -7.48 -5.09 -14.56
CA MET A 306 -8.78 -4.96 -15.22
C MET A 306 -9.12 -6.24 -15.98
N VAL A 307 -10.25 -6.87 -15.66
CA VAL A 307 -10.71 -8.11 -16.27
C VAL A 307 -12.16 -7.98 -16.76
N SER A 308 -12.53 -8.73 -17.81
CA SER A 308 -13.90 -8.75 -18.31
C SER A 308 -14.83 -9.57 -17.42
N THR A 309 -16.13 -9.32 -17.50
CA THR A 309 -17.14 -10.14 -16.83
C THR A 309 -17.02 -11.62 -17.23
N GLU A 310 -16.78 -11.92 -18.51
CA GLU A 310 -16.57 -13.30 -18.99
C GLU A 310 -15.37 -14.00 -18.32
N ALA A 311 -14.31 -13.25 -17.99
CA ALA A 311 -13.15 -13.79 -17.29
C ALA A 311 -13.39 -13.99 -15.79
N VAL A 312 -14.27 -13.19 -15.19
CA VAL A 312 -14.63 -13.29 -13.75
C VAL A 312 -15.63 -14.41 -13.49
N LEU A 313 -16.60 -14.64 -14.39
CA LEU A 313 -17.70 -15.58 -14.16
C LEU A 313 -17.24 -17.00 -13.77
N PRO A 314 -16.24 -17.63 -14.44
CA PRO A 314 -15.77 -18.96 -14.02
C PRO A 314 -15.11 -18.95 -12.63
N ALA A 315 -14.39 -17.89 -12.28
CA ALA A 315 -13.79 -17.75 -10.95
C ALA A 315 -14.87 -17.52 -9.89
N ALA A 316 -15.88 -16.71 -10.19
CA ALA A 316 -16.99 -16.44 -9.27
C ALA A 316 -17.88 -17.67 -9.06
N ASP A 317 -18.07 -18.53 -10.07
CA ASP A 317 -18.79 -19.81 -9.95
C ASP A 317 -18.05 -20.80 -9.04
N ALA A 318 -16.71 -20.82 -9.11
CA ALA A 318 -15.87 -21.67 -8.27
C ALA A 318 -15.55 -21.08 -6.88
N ALA A 319 -15.89 -19.81 -6.63
CA ALA A 319 -15.60 -19.13 -5.37
C ALA A 319 -16.59 -19.54 -4.27
N ALA A 320 -16.05 -19.84 -3.09
CA ALA A 320 -16.86 -19.99 -1.89
C ALA A 320 -17.15 -18.65 -1.21
N VAL A 321 -16.27 -17.66 -1.40
CA VAL A 321 -16.39 -16.31 -0.83
C VAL A 321 -15.99 -15.28 -1.88
N TRP A 322 -16.77 -14.21 -1.98
CA TRP A 322 -16.47 -13.05 -2.82
C TRP A 322 -16.41 -11.79 -1.96
N ILE A 323 -15.27 -11.12 -1.99
CA ILE A 323 -15.05 -9.81 -1.40
C ILE A 323 -15.12 -8.75 -2.50
N LEU A 324 -16.15 -7.91 -2.46
CA LEU A 324 -16.26 -6.69 -3.23
C LEU A 324 -15.55 -5.60 -2.44
N GLY A 325 -14.61 -4.88 -3.05
CA GLY A 325 -14.01 -3.78 -2.33
C GLY A 325 -13.31 -2.80 -3.22
N ASP A 326 -13.89 -1.60 -3.29
CA ASP A 326 -13.27 -0.30 -3.57
C ASP A 326 -14.37 0.77 -3.55
N ILE A 327 -14.01 2.02 -3.30
CA ILE A 327 -14.97 3.15 -3.26
C ILE A 327 -15.42 3.62 -4.63
N HIS A 328 -14.69 3.26 -5.67
CA HIS A 328 -15.04 3.52 -7.06
C HIS A 328 -15.86 2.38 -7.65
N ALA A 329 -16.20 1.36 -6.85
CA ALA A 329 -17.03 0.28 -7.31
C ALA A 329 -18.42 0.80 -7.70
N VAL A 330 -18.90 0.36 -8.85
CA VAL A 330 -20.19 0.77 -9.41
C VAL A 330 -21.15 -0.42 -9.47
N PRO A 331 -22.42 -0.24 -9.82
CA PRO A 331 -23.35 -1.37 -9.90
C PRO A 331 -22.95 -2.29 -11.06
N PRO A 332 -22.96 -3.62 -10.89
CA PRO A 332 -22.75 -4.53 -12.00
C PRO A 332 -23.88 -4.37 -13.03
N ARG A 333 -23.55 -4.33 -14.32
CA ARG A 333 -24.58 -4.26 -15.39
C ARG A 333 -25.40 -5.54 -15.49
N SER A 334 -24.78 -6.68 -15.25
CA SER A 334 -25.35 -8.01 -15.47
C SER A 334 -25.74 -8.70 -14.17
N LEU A 335 -26.50 -8.01 -13.29
CA LEU A 335 -26.91 -8.55 -11.99
C LEU A 335 -27.56 -9.94 -12.07
N GLY A 336 -28.42 -10.18 -13.06
CA GLY A 336 -29.08 -11.48 -13.23
C GLY A 336 -28.13 -12.65 -13.51
N LEU A 337 -26.94 -12.40 -14.08
CA LEU A 337 -25.91 -13.44 -14.22
C LEU A 337 -25.25 -13.76 -12.87
N LEU A 338 -25.07 -12.74 -12.04
CA LEU A 338 -24.38 -12.88 -10.75
C LEU A 338 -25.27 -13.53 -9.69
N GLU A 339 -26.57 -13.26 -9.70
CA GLU A 339 -27.55 -13.83 -8.74
C GLU A 339 -27.60 -15.36 -8.72
N GLY A 340 -27.23 -16.02 -9.83
CA GLY A 340 -27.14 -17.47 -9.90
C GLY A 340 -25.91 -18.07 -9.20
N LEU A 341 -24.86 -17.28 -8.98
CA LEU A 341 -23.56 -17.75 -8.50
C LEU A 341 -23.58 -17.98 -6.99
N GLN A 342 -22.89 -19.03 -6.53
CA GLN A 342 -22.81 -19.34 -5.10
C GLN A 342 -22.21 -18.18 -4.30
N ALA A 343 -21.11 -17.60 -4.79
CA ALA A 343 -20.39 -16.53 -4.09
C ALA A 343 -21.18 -15.21 -4.00
N TRP A 344 -22.26 -15.04 -4.77
CA TRP A 344 -23.13 -13.86 -4.75
C TRP A 344 -24.28 -13.97 -3.74
N ARG A 345 -24.40 -15.11 -3.04
CA ARG A 345 -25.45 -15.35 -2.05
C ARG A 345 -25.11 -14.73 -0.68
N PRO A 346 -26.12 -14.43 0.15
CA PRO A 346 -25.88 -14.01 1.53
C PRO A 346 -24.98 -15.00 2.28
N GLY A 347 -24.04 -14.49 3.08
CA GLY A 347 -23.06 -15.29 3.80
C GLY A 347 -21.81 -15.66 3.00
N HIS A 348 -21.80 -15.39 1.69
CA HIS A 348 -20.65 -15.60 0.80
C HIS A 348 -20.14 -14.31 0.16
N LEU A 349 -20.96 -13.26 0.15
CA LEU A 349 -20.63 -11.96 -0.43
C LEU A 349 -20.35 -10.92 0.67
N TYR A 350 -19.21 -10.25 0.57
CA TYR A 350 -18.75 -9.27 1.55
C TYR A 350 -18.30 -7.97 0.88
N GLY A 351 -18.53 -6.83 1.53
CA GLY A 351 -18.09 -5.51 1.10
C GLY A 351 -17.11 -4.90 2.09
N ASN A 352 -16.05 -4.23 1.64
CA ASN A 352 -15.13 -3.47 2.51
C ASN A 352 -15.68 -2.11 2.99
N THR A 353 -17.01 -1.99 3.10
CA THR A 353 -17.74 -0.74 3.32
C THR A 353 -18.40 -0.67 4.69
N ALA A 354 -17.92 -1.43 5.68
CA ALA A 354 -18.49 -1.40 7.03
C ALA A 354 -18.22 -0.10 7.79
N ARG A 355 -17.10 0.57 7.48
CA ARG A 355 -16.64 1.80 8.15
C ARG A 355 -16.49 2.93 7.14
N ILE A 356 -17.64 3.49 6.79
CA ILE A 356 -17.76 4.61 5.85
C ILE A 356 -18.53 5.75 6.50
N ASP A 357 -18.20 6.96 6.09
CA ASP A 357 -18.98 8.16 6.36
C ASP A 357 -19.41 8.75 5.01
N PRO A 358 -20.62 8.40 4.52
CA PRO A 358 -21.07 8.80 3.20
C PRO A 358 -21.22 10.32 3.05
N GLU A 359 -21.59 11.03 4.13
CA GLU A 359 -21.75 12.49 4.10
C GLU A 359 -20.41 13.19 3.93
N ALA A 360 -19.36 12.66 4.57
CA ALA A 360 -18.00 13.17 4.44
C ALA A 360 -17.24 12.62 3.23
N ASN A 361 -17.82 11.66 2.48
CA ASN A 361 -17.13 10.86 1.47
C ASN A 361 -15.82 10.26 2.01
N ALA A 362 -15.85 9.75 3.25
CA ALA A 362 -14.67 9.23 3.95
C ALA A 362 -14.79 7.71 4.17
N TYR A 363 -13.68 7.00 3.98
CA TYR A 363 -13.63 5.55 4.01
C TYR A 363 -12.45 5.08 4.84
N ASP A 364 -12.72 4.45 5.98
CA ASP A 364 -11.68 4.09 6.95
C ASP A 364 -10.76 2.97 6.43
N TRP A 365 -11.21 2.23 5.41
CA TRP A 365 -10.42 1.20 4.73
C TRP A 365 -9.06 1.72 4.25
N TYR A 366 -9.03 2.94 3.67
CA TYR A 366 -7.78 3.58 3.20
C TYR A 366 -7.11 4.45 4.27
N GLN A 367 -7.61 4.41 5.51
CA GLN A 367 -7.06 5.17 6.63
C GLN A 367 -6.62 4.18 7.71
N THR A 368 -7.46 3.88 8.71
CA THR A 368 -7.10 2.95 9.79
C THR A 368 -6.83 1.54 9.27
N GLY A 369 -7.44 1.11 8.16
CA GLY A 369 -7.16 -0.20 7.55
C GLY A 369 -5.71 -0.39 7.10
N VAL A 370 -5.01 0.70 6.75
CA VAL A 370 -3.58 0.69 6.42
C VAL A 370 -2.72 0.48 7.66
N VAL A 371 -3.12 1.05 8.79
CA VAL A 371 -2.38 1.01 10.06
C VAL A 371 -2.68 -0.26 10.86
N ARG A 372 -3.90 -0.78 10.75
CA ARG A 372 -4.43 -1.96 11.47
C ARG A 372 -4.74 -3.12 10.53
N PRO A 373 -3.74 -3.67 9.81
CA PRO A 373 -3.97 -4.81 8.94
C PRO A 373 -4.35 -6.07 9.74
N ASP A 374 -4.09 -6.10 11.05
CA ASP A 374 -4.58 -7.16 11.95
C ASP A 374 -6.11 -7.20 12.04
N TRP A 375 -6.78 -6.05 11.98
CA TRP A 375 -8.25 -5.96 11.95
C TRP A 375 -8.79 -6.37 10.58
N VAL A 376 -8.12 -5.97 9.51
CA VAL A 376 -8.48 -6.37 8.14
C VAL A 376 -8.33 -7.88 7.97
N LEU A 377 -7.22 -8.45 8.43
CA LEU A 377 -6.96 -9.89 8.38
C LEU A 377 -7.98 -10.67 9.21
N GLN A 378 -8.33 -10.18 10.41
CA GLN A 378 -9.37 -10.79 11.25
C GLN A 378 -10.69 -10.96 10.49
N ASP A 379 -11.11 -9.91 9.78
CA ASP A 379 -12.34 -9.95 8.99
C ASP A 379 -12.24 -10.93 7.82
N PHE A 380 -11.10 -11.00 7.15
CA PHE A 380 -10.89 -11.95 6.06
C PHE A 380 -10.92 -13.39 6.59
N VAL A 381 -10.25 -13.66 7.72
CA VAL A 381 -10.30 -14.98 8.37
C VAL A 381 -11.75 -15.31 8.73
N LYS A 382 -12.51 -14.36 9.29
CA LYS A 382 -13.93 -14.58 9.61
C LYS A 382 -14.79 -14.85 8.38
N ALA A 383 -14.55 -14.16 7.27
CA ALA A 383 -15.30 -14.37 6.04
C ALA A 383 -15.02 -15.76 5.43
N LEU A 384 -13.78 -16.25 5.53
CA LEU A 384 -13.32 -17.50 4.92
C LEU A 384 -13.49 -18.74 5.81
N HIS A 385 -13.37 -18.55 7.13
CA HIS A 385 -13.38 -19.57 8.20
C HIS A 385 -14.11 -19.00 9.43
N PRO A 386 -15.44 -18.82 9.37
CA PRO A 386 -16.22 -18.10 10.39
C PRO A 386 -16.12 -18.70 11.80
N GLU A 387 -15.79 -19.97 11.93
CA GLU A 387 -15.58 -20.65 13.21
C GLU A 387 -14.29 -20.26 13.94
N LEU A 388 -13.36 -19.56 13.27
CA LEU A 388 -12.09 -19.14 13.86
C LEU A 388 -12.18 -17.77 14.57
N VAL A 389 -13.21 -16.97 14.28
CA VAL A 389 -13.32 -15.58 14.75
C VAL A 389 -14.75 -15.24 15.15
N ASP A 390 -14.99 -15.17 16.46
CA ASP A 390 -16.29 -14.75 17.01
C ASP A 390 -16.50 -13.21 16.93
N ALA A 391 -15.41 -12.43 16.99
CA ALA A 391 -15.44 -10.97 16.99
C ALA A 391 -16.22 -10.40 15.78
N PRO A 392 -17.01 -9.32 15.93
CA PRO A 392 -17.74 -8.73 14.82
C PRO A 392 -16.78 -8.25 13.73
N PHE A 393 -17.29 -8.17 12.50
CA PHE A 393 -16.51 -7.56 11.42
C PHE A 393 -16.23 -6.08 11.72
N VAL A 394 -15.04 -5.63 11.36
CA VAL A 394 -14.58 -4.24 11.53
C VAL A 394 -14.71 -3.47 10.22
N PHE A 395 -14.11 -3.97 9.15
CA PHE A 395 -14.01 -3.35 7.83
C PHE A 395 -14.86 -4.03 6.77
N LEU A 396 -15.00 -5.35 6.84
CA LEU A 396 -15.92 -6.09 5.99
C LEU A 396 -17.34 -6.04 6.55
N ARG A 397 -18.33 -6.20 5.69
CA ARG A 397 -19.71 -6.51 6.09
C ARG A 397 -20.30 -7.52 5.11
N PRO A 398 -21.14 -8.46 5.56
CA PRO A 398 -21.95 -9.25 4.66
C PRO A 398 -22.83 -8.32 3.81
N LEU A 399 -22.94 -8.61 2.52
CA LEU A 399 -23.80 -7.89 1.60
C LEU A 399 -25.05 -8.72 1.31
N GLN A 400 -26.20 -8.05 1.25
CA GLN A 400 -27.39 -8.66 0.66
C GLN A 400 -27.35 -8.56 -0.87
N PRO A 401 -27.92 -9.53 -1.60
CA PRO A 401 -28.09 -9.43 -3.04
C PRO A 401 -28.80 -8.12 -3.42
N GLY A 402 -28.15 -7.33 -4.27
CA GLY A 402 -28.68 -6.04 -4.72
C GLY A 402 -28.47 -4.87 -3.76
N GLU A 403 -27.65 -5.01 -2.71
CA GLU A 403 -27.09 -3.87 -1.96
C GLU A 403 -25.94 -3.18 -2.70
N PHE A 404 -25.29 -3.90 -3.62
CA PHE A 404 -24.32 -3.32 -4.53
C PHE A 404 -25.10 -2.66 -5.68
N ARG A 405 -25.48 -1.39 -5.48
CA ARG A 405 -26.44 -0.65 -6.31
C ARG A 405 -25.96 0.71 -6.75
#